data_AF-A0AAU0PZ38-F1
#
_entry.id   AF-A0AAU0PZ38-F1
#
_cell.length_a   1.000
_cell.length_b   1.000
_cell.length_c   1.000
_cell.angle_alpha   90.00
_cell.angle_beta   90.00
_cell.angle_gamma   90.00
#
_symmetry.space_group_name_H-M   'P 1'
#
loop_
_entity.id
_entity.type
_entity.pdbx_description
1 polymer ?
#
loop_
_entity_poly.entity_id
_entity_poly.type
_entity_poly.pdbx_seq_one_letter_code
_entity_poly.pdbx_strand_id
1 'polypeptide(L)'
;MTSAESDGNYPVIAVVAGEGPTAVWHIDTDPLAKTGQFVGAWIVGTGKTSIQPGQTNNLSWAGAKLDQSVLPMLIDGHPVVATDSGEKALAAIEADDEGSAISDKGSATWSVVNVDDTVAAIKEAVTSYKEALKDENARRKADGKSTLKGQTYPDVADVEPAYDAADALGVDNPLAKECWAWAEGIRRLVDTWNGIDAQRRAKATDYLQHFGSKEPQPIPLVTRTTEG
;
A
#
# COMPACT_ATOMS: atom_id res chain seq x y z
N MET A 1 -6.08 31.39 -0.77
CA MET A 1 -6.17 29.97 -0.35
C MET A 1 -5.28 29.20 -1.30
N THR A 2 -4.01 29.04 -0.93
CA THR A 2 -3.06 28.23 -1.68
C THR A 2 -3.40 26.77 -1.43
N SER A 3 -3.75 26.06 -2.50
CA SER A 3 -3.81 24.60 -2.49
C SER A 3 -2.44 24.11 -2.03
N ALA A 4 -2.39 23.31 -0.97
CA ALA A 4 -1.16 22.58 -0.65
C ALA A 4 -0.97 21.58 -1.79
N GLU A 5 -0.10 21.93 -2.75
CA GLU A 5 0.37 21.01 -3.76
C GLU A 5 1.27 20.00 -3.03
N SER A 6 0.93 18.71 -3.15
CA SER A 6 1.69 17.61 -2.56
C SER A 6 3.00 17.45 -3.34
N ASP A 7 4.07 18.09 -2.88
CA ASP A 7 5.42 17.92 -3.44
C ASP A 7 6.06 16.54 -3.11
N GLY A 8 5.31 15.63 -2.45
CA GLY A 8 5.73 14.26 -2.17
C GLY A 8 4.94 13.26 -3.03
N ASN A 9 5.63 12.52 -3.90
CA ASN A 9 5.02 11.43 -4.66
C ASN A 9 4.71 10.27 -3.70
N TYR A 10 3.50 10.23 -3.13
CA TYR A 10 3.03 9.10 -2.33
C TYR A 10 2.95 7.86 -3.24
N PRO A 11 3.58 6.74 -2.88
CA PRO A 11 3.62 5.59 -3.77
C PRO A 11 2.23 4.99 -3.93
N VAL A 12 1.88 4.60 -5.16
CA VAL A 12 0.78 3.65 -5.38
C VAL A 12 1.31 2.26 -5.07
N ILE A 13 0.62 1.50 -4.22
CA ILE A 13 0.96 0.09 -3.94
C ILE A 13 0.18 -0.79 -4.91
N ALA A 14 0.88 -1.68 -5.60
CA ALA A 14 0.28 -2.69 -6.46
C ALA A 14 0.15 -4.02 -5.72
N VAL A 15 -1.07 -4.54 -5.58
CA VAL A 15 -1.36 -5.85 -5.00
C VAL A 15 -1.56 -6.84 -6.14
N VAL A 16 -0.85 -7.97 -6.09
CA VAL A 16 -0.80 -8.94 -7.19
C VAL A 16 -1.21 -10.33 -6.70
N ALA A 17 -2.14 -10.97 -7.41
CA ALA A 17 -2.55 -12.35 -7.15
C ALA A 17 -2.72 -13.16 -8.44
N GLY A 18 -2.58 -14.48 -8.33
CA GLY A 18 -2.77 -15.45 -9.40
C GLY A 18 -1.53 -15.85 -10.19
N GLU A 19 -1.45 -17.14 -10.51
CA GLU A 19 -0.45 -17.78 -11.37
C GLU A 19 -1.11 -18.09 -12.74
N GLY A 20 -0.57 -17.55 -13.83
CA GLY A 20 -1.24 -17.58 -15.14
C GLY A 20 -2.02 -16.28 -15.38
N PRO A 21 -3.36 -16.27 -15.43
CA PRO A 21 -4.10 -15.02 -15.31
C PRO A 21 -3.83 -14.37 -13.96
N THR A 22 -3.44 -13.10 -13.97
CA THR A 22 -3.04 -12.36 -12.77
C THR A 22 -4.02 -11.21 -12.53
N ALA A 23 -4.49 -11.07 -11.31
CA ALA A 23 -5.18 -9.87 -10.87
C ALA A 23 -4.17 -8.90 -10.26
N VAL A 24 -4.33 -7.63 -10.62
CA VAL A 24 -3.59 -6.51 -10.02
C VAL A 24 -4.62 -5.59 -9.37
N TRP A 25 -4.28 -4.94 -8.26
CA TRP A 25 -5.06 -3.87 -7.63
C TRP A 25 -4.12 -2.75 -7.17
N HIS A 26 -4.43 -1.50 -7.46
CA HIS A 26 -3.66 -0.33 -7.08
C HIS A 26 -4.33 0.40 -5.92
N ILE A 27 -3.52 0.73 -4.92
CA ILE A 27 -3.90 1.44 -3.71
C ILE A 27 -3.12 2.75 -3.67
N ASP A 28 -3.82 3.87 -3.74
CA ASP A 28 -3.28 5.19 -3.49
C ASP A 28 -2.98 5.36 -2.00
N THR A 29 -1.78 5.84 -1.68
CA THR A 29 -1.34 6.08 -0.31
C THR A 29 -1.33 7.55 0.08
N ASP A 30 -1.73 8.46 -0.82
CA ASP A 30 -1.82 9.88 -0.50
C ASP A 30 -2.84 10.12 0.63
N PRO A 31 -2.41 10.59 1.81
CA PRO A 31 -3.30 10.90 2.93
C PRO A 31 -4.25 12.06 2.64
N LEU A 32 -4.04 12.80 1.55
CA LEU A 32 -4.86 13.93 1.11
C LEU A 32 -5.76 13.58 -0.09
N ALA A 33 -5.69 12.36 -0.61
CA ALA A 33 -6.54 11.89 -1.69
C ALA A 33 -8.03 12.06 -1.32
N LYS A 34 -8.79 12.72 -2.20
CA LYS A 34 -10.23 13.01 -1.98
C LYS A 34 -11.13 11.90 -2.51
N THR A 35 -10.61 11.09 -3.41
CA THR A 35 -11.24 9.89 -3.97
C THR A 35 -10.73 8.68 -3.18
N GLY A 36 -11.54 7.65 -2.98
CA GLY A 36 -11.14 6.48 -2.20
C GLY A 36 -9.82 5.87 -2.70
N GLN A 37 -9.12 5.15 -1.83
CA GLN A 37 -7.75 4.68 -2.08
C GLN A 37 -7.64 3.63 -3.19
N PHE A 38 -8.72 2.97 -3.61
CA PHE A 38 -8.67 2.08 -4.77
C PHE A 38 -8.69 2.89 -6.07
N VAL A 39 -7.58 2.86 -6.81
CA VAL A 39 -7.38 3.70 -8.00
C VAL A 39 -7.17 2.90 -9.30
N GLY A 40 -6.97 1.58 -9.20
CA GLY A 40 -6.61 0.71 -10.32
C GLY A 40 -6.64 -0.78 -9.95
N ALA A 41 -6.80 -1.66 -10.94
CA ALA A 41 -7.15 -3.09 -10.92
C ALA A 41 -7.49 -3.68 -12.29
N TRP A 42 -6.92 -4.84 -12.52
CA TRP A 42 -6.96 -5.47 -13.82
C TRP A 42 -6.92 -6.96 -13.61
N ILE A 43 -7.45 -7.71 -14.58
CA ILE A 43 -7.13 -9.13 -14.72
C ILE A 43 -6.44 -9.29 -16.06
N VAL A 44 -5.18 -9.71 -16.04
CA VAL A 44 -4.35 -9.96 -17.22
C VAL A 44 -4.29 -11.46 -17.51
N GLY A 45 -3.88 -11.87 -18.72
CA GLY A 45 -3.57 -13.27 -19.06
C GLY A 45 -4.76 -14.20 -19.29
N THR A 46 -6.00 -13.70 -19.33
CA THR A 46 -7.20 -14.55 -19.41
C THR A 46 -7.48 -15.16 -20.79
N GLY A 47 -6.90 -14.63 -21.87
CA GLY A 47 -6.94 -15.21 -23.23
C GLY A 47 -8.33 -15.47 -23.87
N LYS A 48 -9.45 -15.35 -23.15
CA LYS A 48 -10.82 -15.61 -23.62
C LYS A 48 -11.82 -14.60 -23.05
N THR A 49 -12.71 -14.14 -23.92
CA THR A 49 -13.90 -13.32 -23.64
C THR A 49 -14.83 -13.96 -22.61
N SER A 50 -14.99 -13.35 -21.43
CA SER A 50 -16.28 -13.06 -20.78
C SER A 50 -16.10 -12.81 -19.27
N ILE A 51 -16.05 -11.54 -18.87
CA ILE A 51 -16.71 -11.10 -17.62
C ILE A 51 -17.81 -10.16 -18.11
N GLN A 52 -19.08 -10.51 -17.86
CA GLN A 52 -20.19 -9.68 -18.32
C GLN A 52 -20.25 -8.38 -17.49
N PRO A 53 -20.40 -7.21 -18.12
CA PRO A 53 -20.70 -5.98 -17.41
C PRO A 53 -22.05 -6.11 -16.71
N GLY A 54 -22.06 -6.05 -15.37
CA GLY A 54 -23.30 -6.07 -14.59
C GLY A 54 -23.29 -6.87 -13.28
N GLN A 55 -22.21 -7.59 -12.95
CA GLN A 55 -22.17 -8.46 -11.76
C GLN A 55 -21.25 -8.01 -10.61
N THR A 56 -20.66 -6.81 -10.65
CA THR A 56 -19.96 -6.25 -9.49
C THR A 56 -20.13 -4.74 -9.45
N ASN A 57 -21.09 -4.31 -8.62
CA ASN A 57 -21.15 -2.99 -8.01
C ASN A 57 -19.73 -2.50 -7.61
N ASN A 58 -19.33 -1.35 -8.16
CA ASN A 58 -18.09 -0.60 -7.94
C ASN A 58 -16.83 -0.99 -8.77
N LEU A 59 -16.91 -1.96 -9.68
CA LEU A 59 -15.78 -2.38 -10.55
C LEU A 59 -16.00 -2.07 -12.04
N SER A 60 -16.53 -0.90 -12.40
CA SER A 60 -16.93 -0.54 -13.78
C SER A 60 -15.79 -0.40 -14.80
N TRP A 61 -14.59 -0.83 -14.46
CA TRP A 61 -13.34 -0.60 -15.19
C TRP A 61 -12.53 -1.92 -15.35
N ALA A 62 -12.99 -3.02 -14.73
CA ALA A 62 -12.58 -4.38 -15.05
C ALA A 62 -13.23 -4.83 -16.37
N GLY A 63 -12.72 -4.33 -17.51
CA GLY A 63 -13.31 -4.61 -18.84
C GLY A 63 -12.33 -4.69 -20.00
N ALA A 64 -11.05 -4.40 -19.81
CA ALA A 64 -10.04 -4.53 -20.86
C ALA A 64 -9.45 -5.94 -20.87
N LYS A 65 -9.45 -6.59 -22.04
CA LYS A 65 -8.67 -7.81 -22.27
C LYS A 65 -7.19 -7.42 -22.28
N LEU A 66 -6.47 -7.76 -21.23
CA LEU A 66 -5.04 -7.49 -21.17
C LEU A 66 -4.27 -8.80 -21.27
N ASP A 67 -3.31 -8.82 -22.18
CA ASP A 67 -2.35 -9.90 -22.30
C ASP A 67 -1.45 -9.94 -21.05
N GLN A 68 -0.88 -11.10 -20.73
CA GLN A 68 0.02 -11.24 -19.58
C GLN A 68 1.24 -10.30 -19.70
N SER A 69 1.67 -9.97 -20.92
CA SER A 69 2.74 -9.01 -21.20
C SER A 69 2.49 -7.57 -20.71
N VAL A 70 1.26 -7.26 -20.29
CA VAL A 70 0.92 -5.95 -19.70
C VAL A 70 1.24 -5.90 -18.20
N LEU A 71 1.42 -7.04 -17.53
CA LEU A 71 1.70 -7.09 -16.09
C LEU A 71 2.90 -6.22 -15.68
N PRO A 72 4.06 -6.26 -16.37
CA PRO A 72 5.20 -5.39 -16.04
C PRO A 72 4.83 -3.90 -16.07
N MET A 73 4.02 -3.46 -17.04
CA MET A 73 3.58 -2.06 -17.13
C MET A 73 2.65 -1.64 -15.98
N LEU A 74 1.91 -2.57 -15.39
CA LEU A 74 1.01 -2.29 -14.27
C LEU A 74 1.72 -2.23 -12.93
N ILE A 75 2.95 -2.75 -12.84
CA ILE A 75 3.73 -2.79 -11.60
C ILE A 75 4.99 -1.92 -11.65
N ASP A 76 5.38 -1.45 -12.84
CA ASP A 76 6.55 -0.61 -13.03
C ASP A 76 6.50 0.67 -12.18
N GLY A 77 7.57 0.93 -11.45
CA GLY A 77 7.70 2.06 -10.52
C GLY A 77 6.87 1.95 -9.24
N HIS A 78 6.16 0.83 -9.01
CA HIS A 78 5.29 0.65 -7.85
C HIS A 78 5.86 -0.37 -6.85
N PRO A 79 5.79 -0.10 -5.53
CA PRO A 79 5.93 -1.15 -4.53
C PRO A 79 4.83 -2.19 -4.69
N VAL A 80 5.21 -3.47 -4.71
CA VAL A 80 4.33 -4.61 -4.98
C VAL A 80 4.13 -5.44 -3.72
N VAL A 81 2.87 -5.67 -3.35
CA VAL A 81 2.47 -6.71 -2.40
C VAL A 81 1.99 -7.91 -3.21
N ALA A 82 2.79 -8.98 -3.24
CA ALA A 82 2.42 -10.21 -3.92
C ALA A 82 1.84 -11.20 -2.91
N THR A 83 0.73 -11.83 -3.28
CA THR A 83 0.27 -13.07 -2.61
C THR A 83 1.16 -14.24 -3.02
N ASP A 84 1.11 -15.37 -2.30
CA ASP A 84 1.83 -16.60 -2.69
C ASP A 84 1.61 -16.98 -4.17
N SER A 85 0.39 -16.75 -4.68
CA SER A 85 0.04 -17.01 -6.07
C SER A 85 0.60 -15.93 -7.01
N GLY A 86 0.61 -14.66 -6.59
CA GLY A 86 1.19 -13.54 -7.31
C GLY A 86 2.72 -13.57 -7.40
N GLU A 87 3.41 -14.07 -6.37
CA GLU A 87 4.88 -14.19 -6.36
C GLU A 87 5.38 -15.05 -7.52
N LYS A 88 4.64 -16.11 -7.87
CA LYS A 88 4.97 -16.97 -9.01
C LYS A 88 4.81 -16.24 -10.34
N ALA A 89 3.82 -15.35 -10.46
CA ALA A 89 3.65 -14.54 -11.66
C ALA A 89 4.79 -13.51 -11.82
N LEU A 90 5.28 -12.95 -10.72
CA LEU A 90 6.45 -12.05 -10.73
C LEU A 90 7.74 -12.80 -11.10
N ALA A 91 7.96 -13.97 -10.51
CA ALA A 91 9.13 -14.80 -10.84
C ALA A 91 9.17 -15.22 -12.33
N ALA A 92 7.99 -15.40 -12.96
CA ALA A 92 7.92 -15.68 -14.39
C ALA A 92 8.35 -14.49 -15.27
N ILE A 93 8.15 -13.25 -14.81
CA ILE A 93 8.63 -12.05 -15.52
C ILE A 93 10.16 -12.00 -15.47
N GLU A 94 10.75 -12.25 -14.30
CA GLU A 94 12.21 -12.24 -14.10
C GLU A 94 12.90 -13.31 -14.95
N ALA A 95 12.34 -14.52 -15.00
CA ALA A 95 12.89 -15.63 -15.79
C ALA A 95 12.85 -15.39 -17.31
N ASP A 96 11.86 -14.64 -17.81
CA ASP A 96 11.74 -14.29 -19.24
C ASP A 96 12.76 -13.22 -19.67
N ASP A 97 13.24 -12.37 -18.75
CA ASP A 97 14.22 -11.31 -19.03
C ASP A 97 15.64 -11.88 -19.18
N GLU A 98 16.00 -12.91 -18.40
CA GLU A 98 17.30 -13.60 -18.49
C GLU A 98 17.52 -14.36 -19.83
N GLY A 99 16.45 -14.59 -20.61
CA GLY A 99 16.49 -15.37 -21.85
C GLY A 99 16.44 -14.58 -23.17
N SER A 100 16.18 -13.27 -23.14
CA SER A 100 15.86 -12.49 -24.35
C SER A 100 16.98 -11.53 -24.77
N ALA A 101 17.88 -11.99 -25.65
CA ALA A 101 18.95 -11.16 -26.26
C ALA A 101 18.46 -10.14 -27.32
N ILE A 102 17.21 -9.68 -27.24
CA ILE A 102 16.65 -8.66 -28.14
C ILE A 102 16.15 -7.46 -27.33
N SER A 103 16.82 -6.35 -27.62
CA SER A 103 16.69 -4.99 -27.10
C SER A 103 15.27 -4.40 -27.09
N ASP A 104 15.02 -3.58 -26.06
CA ASP A 104 14.01 -2.52 -25.97
C ASP A 104 12.60 -2.92 -25.51
N LYS A 105 12.50 -3.91 -24.62
CA LYS A 105 11.42 -3.91 -23.61
C LYS A 105 11.94 -3.10 -22.43
N GLY A 106 11.24 -2.03 -22.05
CA GLY A 106 11.61 -1.26 -20.86
C GLY A 106 11.76 -2.20 -19.68
N SER A 107 12.92 -2.19 -19.02
CA SER A 107 13.15 -2.92 -17.78
C SER A 107 12.16 -2.36 -16.76
N ALA A 108 11.10 -3.12 -16.48
CA ALA A 108 10.15 -2.75 -15.45
C ALA A 108 10.87 -2.88 -14.11
N THR A 109 10.88 -1.81 -13.33
CA THR A 109 11.52 -1.79 -12.02
C THR A 109 10.43 -1.78 -10.97
N TRP A 110 10.33 -2.85 -10.18
CA TRP A 110 9.44 -2.89 -9.02
C TRP A 110 10.23 -3.27 -7.76
N SER A 111 9.59 -3.11 -6.62
CA SER A 111 10.15 -3.54 -5.35
C SER A 111 9.09 -4.31 -4.58
N VAL A 112 9.46 -5.43 -3.99
CA VAL A 112 8.50 -6.28 -3.26
C VAL A 112 8.42 -5.80 -1.82
N VAL A 113 7.21 -5.47 -1.37
CA VAL A 113 6.92 -5.04 -0.01
C VAL A 113 6.93 -6.26 0.92
N ASN A 114 7.73 -6.19 1.98
CA ASN A 114 7.57 -7.08 3.12
C ASN A 114 6.51 -6.48 4.05
N VAL A 115 5.31 -7.08 4.04
CA VAL A 115 4.15 -6.58 4.79
C VAL A 115 4.37 -6.66 6.29
N ASP A 116 4.93 -7.76 6.79
CA ASP A 116 5.21 -7.95 8.21
C ASP A 116 6.25 -6.95 8.73
N ASP A 117 7.33 -6.74 7.97
CA ASP A 117 8.35 -5.76 8.34
C ASP A 117 7.79 -4.32 8.25
N THR A 118 6.88 -4.06 7.31
CA THR A 118 6.18 -2.76 7.21
C THR A 118 5.29 -2.52 8.42
N VAL A 119 4.52 -3.52 8.86
CA VAL A 119 3.74 -3.47 10.10
C VAL A 119 4.65 -3.24 11.31
N ALA A 120 5.79 -3.93 11.38
CA ALA A 120 6.78 -3.76 12.43
C ALA A 120 7.35 -2.33 12.46
N ALA A 121 7.70 -1.76 11.30
CA ALA A 121 8.18 -0.38 11.18
C ALA A 121 7.14 0.64 11.65
N ILE A 122 5.86 0.44 11.35
CA ILE A 122 4.78 1.31 11.86
C ILE A 122 4.66 1.18 13.39
N LYS A 123 4.71 -0.04 13.94
CA LYS A 123 4.70 -0.27 15.40
C LYS A 123 5.90 0.38 16.09
N GLU A 124 7.08 0.35 15.47
CA GLU A 124 8.31 1.00 15.96
C GLU A 124 8.19 2.53 15.95
N ALA A 125 7.62 3.11 14.88
CA ALA A 125 7.36 4.55 14.82
C ALA A 125 6.44 5.02 15.96
N VAL A 126 5.34 4.30 16.20
CA VAL A 126 4.42 4.58 17.32
C VAL A 126 5.13 4.47 18.68
N THR A 127 6.01 3.48 18.84
CA THR A 127 6.81 3.31 20.06
C THR A 127 7.72 4.52 20.28
N SER A 128 8.44 4.93 19.24
CA SER A 128 9.32 6.11 19.26
C SER A 128 8.57 7.39 19.63
N TYR A 129 7.33 7.58 19.13
CA TYR A 129 6.52 8.74 19.49
C TYR A 129 6.07 8.73 20.95
N LYS A 130 5.78 7.55 21.52
CA LYS A 130 5.42 7.39 22.93
C LYS A 130 6.63 7.66 23.83
N GLU A 131 7.82 7.24 23.43
CA GLU A 131 9.07 7.51 24.14
C GLU A 131 9.41 9.01 24.13
N ALA A 132 9.27 9.68 23.00
CA ALA A 132 9.48 11.13 22.92
C ALA A 132 8.56 11.93 23.85
N LEU A 133 7.29 11.51 23.98
CA LEU A 133 6.38 12.11 24.97
C LEU A 133 6.86 11.89 26.41
N LYS A 134 7.32 10.67 26.70
CA LYS A 134 7.82 10.31 28.03
C LYS A 134 9.03 11.16 28.40
N ASP A 135 9.97 11.32 27.48
CA ASP A 135 11.20 12.09 27.67
C ASP A 135 10.89 13.58 27.84
N GLU A 136 10.03 14.15 26.99
CA GLU A 136 9.61 15.55 27.15
C GLU A 136 8.86 15.78 28.47
N ASN A 137 8.03 14.83 28.90
CA ASN A 137 7.36 14.92 30.20
C ASN A 137 8.32 14.80 31.39
N ALA A 138 9.37 13.99 31.27
CA ALA A 138 10.43 13.93 32.28
C ALA A 138 11.17 15.27 32.38
N ARG A 139 11.54 15.85 31.22
CA ARG A 139 12.18 17.17 31.14
C ARG A 139 11.31 18.29 31.73
N ARG A 140 10.02 18.33 31.37
CA ARG A 140 9.06 19.32 31.91
C ARG A 140 8.91 19.24 33.42
N LYS A 141 8.84 18.03 33.99
CA LYS A 141 8.79 17.86 35.45
C LYS A 141 10.06 18.41 36.13
N ALA A 142 11.23 18.16 35.56
CA ALA A 142 12.49 18.71 36.08
C ALA A 142 12.52 20.25 36.02
N ASP A 143 11.92 20.83 34.97
CA ASP A 143 11.73 22.29 34.83
C ASP A 143 10.61 22.87 35.73
N GLY A 144 9.91 22.05 36.52
CA GLY A 144 8.73 22.49 37.30
C GLY A 144 7.50 22.83 36.46
N LYS A 145 7.44 22.38 35.21
CA LYS A 145 6.32 22.58 34.28
C LYS A 145 5.34 21.41 34.32
N SER A 146 4.09 21.68 33.95
CA SER A 146 3.07 20.64 33.79
C SER A 146 3.38 19.71 32.61
N THR A 147 3.01 18.43 32.76
CA THR A 147 3.14 17.42 31.71
C THR A 147 2.15 17.63 30.56
N LEU A 148 2.55 17.21 29.38
CA LEU A 148 1.71 17.11 28.19
C LEU A 148 0.86 15.84 28.21
N LYS A 149 -0.36 15.94 27.66
CA LYS A 149 -1.21 14.79 27.39
C LYS A 149 -0.78 14.11 26.09
N GLY A 150 -0.63 12.79 26.14
CA GLY A 150 -0.29 11.98 24.97
C GLY A 150 -1.43 11.82 23.98
N GLN A 151 -1.06 11.36 22.78
CA GLN A 151 -2.01 10.92 21.76
C GLN A 151 -2.41 9.46 21.99
N THR A 152 -3.61 9.10 21.53
CA THR A 152 -4.10 7.72 21.53
C THR A 152 -3.99 7.20 20.10
N TYR A 153 -2.83 6.63 19.78
CA TYR A 153 -2.60 6.03 18.47
C TYR A 153 -3.52 4.82 18.27
N PRO A 154 -4.07 4.62 17.05
CA PRO A 154 -4.80 3.40 16.72
C PRO A 154 -3.88 2.18 16.88
N ASP A 155 -4.50 1.01 17.11
CA ASP A 155 -3.77 -0.25 17.14
C ASP A 155 -3.33 -0.63 15.72
N VAL A 156 -2.13 -1.22 15.61
CA VAL A 156 -1.55 -1.63 14.33
C VAL A 156 -1.68 -3.13 14.24
N ALA A 157 -2.77 -3.59 13.64
CA ALA A 157 -3.01 -5.01 13.42
C ALA A 157 -2.08 -5.56 12.32
N ASP A 158 -1.84 -6.86 12.38
CA ASP A 158 -1.20 -7.57 11.27
C ASP A 158 -2.16 -7.58 10.07
N VAL A 159 -1.61 -7.62 8.85
CA VAL A 159 -2.41 -7.55 7.63
C VAL A 159 -2.95 -8.93 7.31
N GLU A 160 -4.28 -9.03 7.18
CA GLU A 160 -4.98 -10.23 6.79
C GLU A 160 -5.89 -9.95 5.59
N PRO A 161 -6.05 -10.89 4.65
CA PRO A 161 -6.96 -10.74 3.54
C PRO A 161 -8.42 -10.68 4.02
N ALA A 162 -9.16 -9.67 3.56
CA ALA A 162 -10.54 -9.43 3.98
C ALA A 162 -11.57 -10.24 3.18
N TYR A 163 -11.48 -11.58 3.16
CA TYR A 163 -12.36 -12.45 2.38
C TYR A 163 -13.85 -12.28 2.71
N ASP A 164 -14.20 -12.17 3.98
CA ASP A 164 -15.60 -11.94 4.40
C ASP A 164 -16.17 -10.64 3.80
N ALA A 165 -15.34 -9.60 3.68
CA ALA A 165 -15.74 -8.35 3.05
C ALA A 165 -15.87 -8.49 1.53
N ALA A 166 -15.02 -9.31 0.90
CA ALA A 166 -15.10 -9.61 -0.52
C ALA A 166 -16.40 -10.37 -0.86
N ASP A 167 -16.76 -11.34 -0.02
CA ASP A 167 -18.01 -12.10 -0.11
C ASP A 167 -19.23 -11.20 0.09
N ALA A 168 -19.20 -10.30 1.07
CA ALA A 168 -20.28 -9.34 1.30
C ALA A 168 -20.49 -8.38 0.12
N LEU A 169 -19.45 -8.10 -0.67
CA LEU A 169 -19.53 -7.31 -1.90
C LEU A 169 -19.95 -8.13 -3.13
N GLY A 170 -20.05 -9.45 -3.03
CA GLY A 170 -20.41 -10.32 -4.16
C GLY A 170 -19.30 -10.45 -5.22
N VAL A 171 -18.02 -10.41 -4.81
CA VAL A 171 -16.91 -10.62 -5.74
C VAL A 171 -16.83 -12.11 -6.11
N ASP A 172 -17.44 -12.52 -7.21
CA ASP A 172 -17.59 -13.96 -7.55
C ASP A 172 -16.37 -14.59 -8.24
N ASN A 173 -15.54 -13.78 -8.91
CA ASN A 173 -14.32 -14.28 -9.56
C ASN A 173 -13.26 -14.62 -8.49
N PRO A 174 -12.78 -15.87 -8.36
CA PRO A 174 -11.86 -16.26 -7.28
C PRO A 174 -10.54 -15.47 -7.27
N LEU A 175 -10.01 -15.18 -8.46
CA LEU A 175 -8.78 -14.41 -8.63
C LEU A 175 -8.97 -12.94 -8.24
N ALA A 176 -10.08 -12.34 -8.67
CA ALA A 176 -10.44 -10.99 -8.24
C ALA A 176 -10.71 -10.92 -6.73
N LYS A 177 -11.32 -11.97 -6.16
CA LYS A 177 -11.63 -12.08 -4.74
C LYS A 177 -10.35 -12.10 -3.89
N GLU A 178 -9.38 -12.95 -4.24
CA GLU A 178 -8.08 -13.01 -3.56
C GLU A 178 -7.36 -11.66 -3.62
N CYS A 179 -7.20 -11.10 -4.82
CA CYS A 179 -6.50 -9.84 -5.02
C CYS A 179 -7.17 -8.69 -4.26
N TRP A 180 -8.50 -8.57 -4.36
CA TRP A 180 -9.26 -7.55 -3.66
C TRP A 180 -9.20 -7.71 -2.14
N ALA A 181 -9.29 -8.94 -1.62
CA ALA A 181 -9.26 -9.21 -0.18
C ALA A 181 -7.92 -8.77 0.42
N TRP A 182 -6.80 -9.09 -0.25
CA TRP A 182 -5.48 -8.60 0.14
C TRP A 182 -5.36 -7.09 0.00
N ALA A 183 -5.88 -6.52 -1.08
CA ALA A 183 -5.86 -5.08 -1.30
C ALA A 183 -6.63 -4.31 -0.24
N GLU A 184 -7.77 -4.83 0.22
CA GLU A 184 -8.52 -4.26 1.35
C GLU A 184 -7.73 -4.35 2.67
N GLY A 185 -6.99 -5.43 2.91
CA GLY A 185 -6.09 -5.55 4.06
C GLY A 185 -5.00 -4.46 4.06
N ILE A 186 -4.31 -4.30 2.93
CA ILE A 186 -3.28 -3.26 2.75
C ILE A 186 -3.88 -1.85 2.86
N ARG A 187 -5.05 -1.64 2.28
CA ARG A 187 -5.77 -0.37 2.37
C ARG A 187 -6.06 0.04 3.82
N ARG A 188 -6.49 -0.91 4.66
CA ARG A 188 -6.70 -0.67 6.11
C ARG A 188 -5.40 -0.34 6.84
N LEU A 189 -4.28 -0.93 6.44
CA LEU A 189 -2.97 -0.57 6.99
C LEU A 189 -2.61 0.89 6.65
N VAL A 190 -2.82 1.30 5.39
CA VAL A 190 -2.61 2.68 4.94
C VAL A 190 -3.50 3.66 5.73
N ASP A 191 -4.77 3.34 5.93
CA ASP A 191 -5.66 4.15 6.77
C ASP A 191 -5.17 4.28 8.21
N THR A 192 -4.68 3.17 8.78
CA THR A 192 -4.12 3.14 10.13
C THR A 192 -2.91 4.06 10.23
N TRP A 193 -1.98 3.98 9.26
CA TRP A 193 -0.84 4.88 9.18
C TRP A 193 -1.26 6.35 9.05
N ASN A 194 -2.21 6.66 8.18
CA ASN A 194 -2.71 8.02 7.99
C ASN A 194 -3.31 8.60 9.28
N GLY A 195 -3.99 7.78 10.07
CA GLY A 195 -4.46 8.13 11.41
C GLY A 195 -3.32 8.41 12.40
N ILE A 196 -2.28 7.58 12.39
CA ILE A 196 -1.07 7.75 13.22
C ILE A 196 -0.34 9.05 12.84
N ASP A 197 -0.08 9.26 11.55
CA ASP A 197 0.62 10.44 11.05
C ASP A 197 -0.18 11.73 11.33
N ALA A 198 -1.51 11.70 11.21
CA ALA A 198 -2.34 12.84 11.61
C ALA A 198 -2.14 13.24 13.08
N GLN A 199 -2.04 12.25 13.99
CA GLN A 199 -1.75 12.51 15.40
C GLN A 199 -0.32 13.00 15.62
N ARG A 200 0.66 12.45 14.88
CA ARG A 200 2.05 12.92 14.89
C ARG A 200 2.12 14.40 14.47
N ARG A 201 1.51 14.77 13.35
CA ARG A 201 1.46 16.15 12.82
C ARG A 201 0.88 17.13 13.81
N ALA A 202 -0.19 16.74 14.52
CA ALA A 202 -0.80 17.56 15.56
C ALA A 202 0.17 17.91 16.71
N LYS A 203 1.27 17.15 16.86
CA LYS A 203 2.31 17.31 17.90
C LYS A 203 3.70 17.63 17.35
N ALA A 204 3.82 17.87 16.05
CA ALA A 204 5.08 18.21 15.38
C ALA A 204 5.72 19.53 15.85
N THR A 205 4.97 20.42 16.51
CA THR A 205 5.52 21.66 17.11
C THR A 205 5.70 21.57 18.62
N ASP A 206 5.32 20.45 19.23
CA ASP A 206 5.35 20.27 20.69
C ASP A 206 6.55 19.41 21.08
N TYR A 207 6.45 18.10 20.87
CA TYR A 207 7.44 17.11 21.31
C TYR A 207 7.81 16.09 20.21
N LEU A 208 7.19 16.19 19.03
CA LEU A 208 7.48 15.32 17.88
C LEU A 208 8.16 16.05 16.73
N GLN A 209 8.76 17.22 16.96
CA GLN A 209 9.46 18.01 15.94
C GLN A 209 10.61 17.26 15.25
N HIS A 210 11.22 16.27 15.93
CA HIS A 210 12.29 15.45 15.37
C HIS A 210 11.78 14.33 14.45
N PHE A 211 10.48 14.05 14.47
CA PHE A 211 9.86 13.01 13.65
C PHE A 211 9.21 13.55 12.39
N GLY A 212 9.43 14.83 12.06
CA GLY A 212 8.94 15.45 10.83
C GLY A 212 8.19 16.75 11.07
N SER A 213 7.79 17.39 9.97
CA SER A 213 7.04 18.64 9.97
C SER A 213 5.53 18.41 10.13
N LYS A 214 4.72 19.45 9.89
CA LYS A 214 3.27 19.32 9.78
C LYS A 214 2.80 18.73 8.44
N GLU A 215 3.70 18.43 7.53
CA GLU A 215 3.37 17.73 6.28
C GLU A 215 3.14 16.24 6.54
N PRO A 216 2.21 15.60 5.81
CA PRO A 216 2.02 14.17 5.93
C PRO A 216 3.25 13.39 5.47
N GLN A 217 3.44 12.22 6.08
CA GLN A 217 4.52 11.31 5.73
C GLN A 217 3.97 10.09 4.98
N PRO A 218 4.68 9.60 3.95
CA PRO A 218 4.31 8.35 3.30
C PRO A 218 4.38 7.20 4.31
N ILE A 219 3.58 6.16 4.07
CA ILE A 219 3.65 4.91 4.82
C ILE A 219 5.08 4.34 4.75
N PRO A 220 5.69 3.90 5.87
CA PRO A 220 7.09 3.44 5.90
C PRO A 220 7.20 2.01 5.34
N LEU A 221 7.02 1.86 4.04
CA LEU A 221 7.15 0.57 3.34
C LEU A 221 8.56 0.01 3.50
N VAL A 222 8.64 -1.26 3.90
CA VAL A 222 9.89 -2.02 3.88
C VAL A 222 9.90 -2.87 2.62
N THR A 223 10.78 -2.53 1.68
CA THR A 223 10.85 -3.16 0.36
C THR A 223 12.17 -3.88 0.13
N ARG A 224 12.13 -4.98 -0.62
CA ARG A 224 13.31 -5.58 -1.25
C ARG A 224 13.27 -5.24 -2.74
N THR A 225 14.32 -4.60 -3.24
CA THR A 225 14.46 -4.35 -4.68
C THR A 225 14.75 -5.67 -5.37
N THR A 226 13.98 -6.00 -6.41
CA THR A 226 14.33 -7.05 -7.36
C THR A 226 15.31 -6.42 -8.35
N GLU A 227 16.57 -6.85 -8.33
CA GLU A 227 17.53 -6.48 -9.39
C GLU A 227 17.11 -7.27 -10.64
N GLY A 228 16.62 -6.57 -11.67
CA GLY A 228 16.47 -7.10 -13.02
C GLY A 228 17.78 -7.06 -13.80
#